data_AF-A0A4W6BX78-F1
#
_entry.id   AF-A0A4W6BX78-F1
#
_cell.length_a   1.000
_cell.length_b   1.000
_cell.length_c   1.000
_cell.angle_alpha   90.00
_cell.angle_beta   90.00
_cell.angle_gamma   90.00
#
_symmetry.space_group_name_H-M   'P 1'
#
loop_
_entity.id
_entity.type
_entity.pdbx_description
1 polymer ?
#
loop_
_entity_poly.entity_id
_entity_poly.type
_entity_poly.pdbx_seq_one_letter_code
_entity_poly.pdbx_strand_id
1 'polypeptide(L)'
;DFLPRKKSCHHHSKAKSFLIQGQLVHLISLPGCKAGMIHIEIKMEVVEAVTFVEALSVNVVGVTYIQYIYTYKQFGTIWESYRNSFLNLAGSVWTCSERR
;
A
#
# COMPACT_ATOMS: atom_id res chain seq x y z
N ASP A 1 12.57 -21.37 -1.18
CA ASP A 1 12.90 -20.81 -2.50
C ASP A 1 12.91 -19.28 -2.52
N PHE A 2 14.03 -18.65 -2.13
CA PHE A 2 14.22 -17.18 -2.20
C PHE A 2 15.21 -16.78 -3.29
N LEU A 3 15.29 -17.59 -4.34
CA LEU A 3 16.08 -17.30 -5.53
C LEU A 3 15.19 -16.61 -6.57
N PRO A 4 15.70 -15.62 -7.30
CA PRO A 4 17.07 -15.10 -7.27
C PRO A 4 17.31 -14.07 -6.15
N ARG A 5 18.50 -14.09 -5.53
CA ARG A 5 18.95 -13.09 -4.53
C ARG A 5 19.38 -11.78 -5.20
N LYS A 6 18.41 -11.07 -5.78
CA LYS A 6 18.61 -9.74 -6.39
C LYS A 6 18.07 -8.66 -5.47
N LYS A 7 18.54 -7.42 -5.67
CA LYS A 7 17.96 -6.24 -5.01
C LYS A 7 16.49 -6.11 -5.43
N SER A 8 15.64 -5.67 -4.51
CA SER A 8 14.25 -5.35 -4.84
C SER A 8 14.19 -4.18 -5.80
N CYS A 9 13.28 -4.24 -6.78
CA CYS A 9 13.04 -3.12 -7.69
C CYS A 9 12.27 -1.97 -7.03
N HIS A 10 11.63 -2.22 -5.88
CA HIS A 10 10.87 -1.23 -5.13
C HIS A 10 11.63 -0.86 -3.86
N HIS A 11 11.76 0.44 -3.60
CA HIS A 11 12.36 0.98 -2.38
C HIS A 11 11.45 0.79 -1.16
N HIS A 12 10.13 0.81 -1.37
CA HIS A 12 9.13 0.35 -0.42
C HIS A 12 8.64 -1.04 -0.82
N SER A 13 8.23 -1.88 0.13
CA SER A 13 7.65 -3.18 -0.20
C SER A 13 6.33 -3.03 -0.96
N LYS A 14 6.13 -3.86 -1.98
CA LYS A 14 4.87 -3.94 -2.74
C LYS A 14 4.06 -5.14 -2.27
N ALA A 15 2.82 -4.92 -1.83
CA ALA A 15 1.87 -5.99 -1.54
C ALA A 15 1.51 -6.72 -2.85
N LYS A 16 1.64 -8.05 -2.85
CA LYS A 16 1.30 -8.90 -4.02
C LYS A 16 -0.09 -9.54 -3.90
N SER A 17 -0.59 -9.66 -2.67
CA SER A 17 -1.88 -10.24 -2.35
C SER A 17 -2.54 -9.40 -1.27
N PHE A 18 -3.87 -9.34 -1.32
CA PHE A 18 -4.72 -8.72 -0.32
C PHE A 18 -5.66 -9.79 0.25
N LEU A 19 -6.17 -9.55 1.45
CA LEU A 19 -7.19 -10.41 2.05
C LEU A 19 -8.47 -10.39 1.20
N ILE A 20 -9.18 -11.52 1.17
CA ILE A 20 -10.51 -11.61 0.54
C ILE A 20 -11.45 -10.70 1.32
N GLN A 21 -12.21 -9.88 0.60
CA GLN A 21 -13.08 -8.87 1.22
C GLN A 21 -14.19 -9.53 2.04
N GLY A 22 -14.37 -9.01 3.27
CA GLY A 22 -15.52 -9.30 4.12
C GLY A 22 -16.67 -8.33 3.85
N GLN A 23 -17.64 -8.30 4.76
CA GLN A 23 -18.92 -7.59 4.58
C GLN A 23 -18.83 -6.06 4.69
N LEU A 24 -17.81 -5.52 5.37
CA LEU A 24 -17.65 -4.08 5.62
C LEU A 24 -16.45 -3.50 4.85
N VAL A 25 -16.64 -2.31 4.27
CA VAL A 25 -15.59 -1.57 3.58
C VAL A 25 -14.56 -1.07 4.59
N HIS A 26 -13.32 -1.55 4.47
CA HIS A 26 -12.18 -1.11 5.26
C HIS A 26 -10.91 -1.09 4.40
N LEU A 27 -9.94 -0.26 4.78
CA LEU A 27 -8.62 -0.28 4.15
C LEU A 27 -7.83 -1.48 4.65
N ILE A 28 -7.22 -2.23 3.72
CA ILE A 28 -6.49 -3.47 4.03
C ILE A 28 -5.02 -3.20 4.37
N SER A 29 -4.44 -2.13 3.83
CA SER A 29 -3.02 -1.84 3.98
C SER A 29 -2.77 -0.37 4.25
N LEU A 30 -1.85 -0.10 5.16
CA LEU A 30 -1.31 1.24 5.44
C LEU A 30 0.22 1.20 5.36
N PRO A 31 0.86 2.20 4.75
CA PRO A 31 2.30 2.38 4.82
C PRO A 31 2.71 2.88 6.20
N GLY A 32 3.92 2.53 6.61
CA GLY A 32 4.52 3.02 7.85
C GLY A 32 6.04 3.02 7.76
N CYS A 33 6.67 3.84 8.59
CA CYS A 33 8.12 3.95 8.69
C CYS A 33 8.60 3.29 9.98
N LYS A 34 9.64 2.45 9.90
CA LYS A 34 10.25 1.89 11.11
C LYS A 34 11.02 2.99 11.84
N ALA A 35 10.57 3.34 13.04
CA ALA A 35 11.19 4.38 13.86
C ALA A 35 12.26 3.81 14.80
N GLY A 36 12.04 2.60 15.35
CA GLY A 36 12.98 2.01 16.29
C GLY A 36 12.54 0.64 16.81
N MET A 37 13.31 0.14 17.76
CA MET A 37 13.02 -1.09 18.50
C MET A 37 13.28 -0.84 19.98
N ILE A 38 12.38 -1.32 20.83
CA ILE A 38 12.54 -1.28 22.27
C ILE A 38 12.26 -2.66 22.86
N HIS A 39 12.59 -2.81 24.13
CA HIS A 39 12.15 -3.94 24.93
C HIS A 39 11.00 -3.50 25.82
N ILE A 40 9.91 -4.27 25.84
CA ILE A 40 8.79 -4.07 26.73
C ILE A 40 8.75 -5.24 27.70
N GLU A 41 8.66 -4.92 28.99
CA GLU A 41 8.48 -5.92 30.04
C GLU A 41 6.98 -6.15 30.24
N ILE A 42 6.53 -7.37 29.92
CA ILE A 42 5.13 -7.77 30.14
C ILE A 42 5.11 -8.71 31.33
N LYS A 43 4.44 -8.28 32.42
CA LYS A 43 4.32 -9.03 33.69
C LYS A 43 5.67 -9.43 34.32
N MET A 44 6.54 -8.45 34.53
CA MET A 44 7.77 -8.47 35.36
C MET A 44 8.84 -9.53 35.06
N GLU A 45 8.63 -10.49 34.15
CA GLU A 45 9.59 -11.58 33.93
C GLU A 45 9.92 -11.86 32.44
N VAL A 46 9.07 -11.40 31.50
CA VAL A 46 9.30 -11.61 30.07
C VAL A 46 9.62 -10.29 29.38
N VAL A 47 10.82 -10.24 28.79
CA VAL A 47 11.30 -9.11 27.99
C VAL A 47 11.06 -9.43 26.52
N GLU A 48 10.10 -8.74 25.89
CA GLU A 48 9.81 -8.89 24.46
C GLU A 48 10.37 -7.72 23.66
N ALA A 49 11.06 -8.02 22.56
CA ALA A 49 11.51 -7.00 21.62
C ALA A 49 10.34 -6.56 20.74
N VAL A 50 9.98 -5.28 20.82
CA VAL A 50 8.88 -4.68 20.05
C VAL A 50 9.42 -3.60 19.13
N THR A 51 8.97 -3.61 17.88
CA THR A 51 9.32 -2.58 16.89
C THR A 51 8.25 -1.51 16.81
N PHE A 52 8.65 -0.24 16.89
CA PHE A 52 7.74 0.86 16.60
C PHE A 52 7.75 1.19 15.11
N VAL A 53 6.56 1.20 14.54
CA VAL A 53 6.30 1.67 13.19
C VAL A 53 5.44 2.92 13.29
N GLU A 54 5.98 4.05 12.88
CA GLU A 54 5.23 5.29 12.75
C GLU A 54 4.24 5.15 11.60
N ALA A 55 2.95 5.25 11.93
CA ALA A 55 1.86 5.23 10.96
C ALA A 55 1.69 6.63 10.38
N LEU A 56 1.83 6.75 9.06
CA LEU A 56 1.62 8.02 8.37
C LEU A 56 0.12 8.20 8.07
N SER A 57 -0.37 9.43 8.18
CA SER A 57 -1.67 9.80 7.64
C SER A 57 -1.60 9.77 6.11
N VAL A 58 -2.41 8.91 5.48
CA VAL A 58 -2.40 8.72 4.03
C VAL A 58 -3.59 9.43 3.41
N ASN A 59 -3.32 10.21 2.36
CA ASN A 59 -4.36 10.79 1.54
C ASN A 59 -4.67 9.86 0.36
N VAL A 60 -5.93 9.47 0.21
CA VAL A 60 -6.40 8.68 -0.93
C VAL A 60 -6.71 9.63 -2.08
N VAL A 61 -5.91 9.57 -3.15
CA VAL A 61 -6.00 10.50 -4.30
C VAL A 61 -6.73 9.88 -5.49
N GLY A 62 -6.89 8.56 -5.53
CA GLY A 62 -7.55 7.89 -6.64
C GLY A 62 -7.99 6.49 -6.30
N VAL A 63 -9.00 6.03 -7.04
CA VAL A 63 -9.60 4.70 -6.92
C VAL A 63 -9.46 4.00 -8.25
N THR A 64 -8.89 2.79 -8.22
CA THR A 64 -8.73 1.96 -9.43
C THR A 64 -9.63 0.74 -9.32
N TYR A 65 -10.46 0.55 -10.33
CA TYR A 65 -11.29 -0.66 -10.47
C TYR A 65 -10.48 -1.74 -11.18
N ILE A 66 -10.45 -2.92 -10.58
CA ILE A 66 -9.74 -4.09 -11.09
C ILE A 66 -10.78 -5.17 -11.35
N GLN A 67 -10.78 -5.71 -12.58
CA GLN A 67 -11.64 -6.82 -12.95
C GLN A 67 -10.80 -8.08 -13.13
N TYR A 68 -11.33 -9.21 -12.66
CA TYR A 68 -10.78 -10.53 -12.94
C TYR A 68 -11.57 -11.19 -14.07
N ILE A 69 -10.90 -11.50 -15.17
CA ILE A 69 -11.47 -12.33 -16.25
C ILE A 69 -10.65 -13.64 -16.41
N TYR A 70 -9.33 -13.54 -16.27
CA TYR A 70 -8.37 -14.65 -16.16
C TYR A 70 -7.14 -14.23 -15.35
N THR A 71 -6.79 -12.94 -15.48
CA THR A 71 -5.86 -12.20 -14.63
C THR A 71 -6.53 -10.93 -14.13
N TYR A 72 -6.02 -10.36 -13.05
CA TYR A 72 -6.44 -9.04 -12.58
C TYR A 72 -5.97 -7.98 -13.57
N LYS A 73 -6.93 -7.36 -14.27
CA LYS A 73 -6.67 -6.24 -15.18
C LYS A 73 -7.33 -4.97 -14.66
N GLN A 74 -6.64 -3.86 -14.83
CA GLN A 74 -7.18 -2.54 -14.54
C GLN A 74 -8.28 -2.22 -15.55
N PHE A 75 -9.47 -1.88 -15.06
CA PHE A 75 -10.61 -1.45 -15.86
C PHE A 75 -10.59 0.07 -16.06
N GLY A 76 -10.37 0.82 -14.98
CA GLY A 76 -10.29 2.27 -15.02
C GLY A 76 -9.86 2.86 -13.68
N THR A 77 -9.39 4.11 -13.70
CA THR A 77 -8.99 4.85 -12.50
C THR A 77 -9.67 6.20 -12.47
N ILE A 78 -10.28 6.52 -11.34
CA ILE A 78 -10.85 7.83 -11.04
C ILE A 78 -9.87 8.54 -10.11
N TRP A 79 -9.47 9.74 -10.48
CA TRP A 79 -8.56 10.58 -9.70
C TRP A 79 -9.33 11.75 -9.08
N GLU A 80 -8.84 12.22 -7.94
CA GLU A 80 -9.32 13.45 -7.33
C GLU A 80 -9.04 14.65 -8.24
N SER A 81 -10.02 15.55 -8.38
CA SER A 81 -9.91 16.73 -9.23
C SER A 81 -8.94 17.78 -8.68
N TYR A 82 -8.76 17.81 -7.36
CA TYR A 82 -7.88 18.77 -6.69
C TYR A 82 -6.44 18.26 -6.70
N ARG A 83 -5.58 18.95 -7.46
CA ARG A 83 -4.14 18.64 -7.50
C ARG A 83 -3.45 19.17 -6.26
N ASN A 84 -2.91 18.27 -5.46
CA ASN A 84 -1.93 18.64 -4.44
C ASN A 84 -0.55 18.83 -5.09
N SER A 85 0.17 19.89 -4.73
CA SER A 85 1.45 20.26 -5.36
C SER A 85 2.54 19.19 -5.18
N PHE A 86 2.47 18.40 -4.10
CA PHE A 86 3.36 17.28 -3.82
C PHE A 86 3.26 16.11 -4.81
N LEU A 87 2.12 15.96 -5.49
CA LEU A 87 1.90 14.88 -6.46
C LEU A 87 2.35 15.25 -7.88
N ASN A 88 2.69 16.52 -8.11
CA ASN A 88 3.05 17.04 -9.44
C ASN A 88 4.40 16.53 -10.00
N LEU A 89 5.20 15.78 -9.24
CA LEU A 89 6.44 15.16 -9.76
C LEU A 89 6.21 13.83 -10.49
N ALA A 90 5.06 13.18 -10.32
CA ALA A 90 4.70 11.99 -11.07
C ALA A 90 3.80 12.40 -12.24
N GLY A 91 4.38 12.43 -13.45
CA GLY A 91 3.78 12.96 -14.66
C GLY A 91 2.32 12.57 -14.91
N SER A 92 1.61 13.50 -15.54
CA SER A 92 0.26 13.39 -16.08
C SER A 92 -0.13 11.99 -16.59
N VAL A 93 -1.13 11.37 -15.96
CA VAL A 93 -1.91 10.28 -16.58
C VAL A 93 -3.39 10.53 -16.37
N TRP A 94 -3.96 11.34 -17.26
CA TRP A 94 -5.35 11.19 -17.66
C TRP A 94 -5.36 10.26 -18.87
N THR A 95 -6.04 9.13 -18.76
CA THR A 95 -6.91 8.57 -19.81
C THR A 95 -7.77 7.49 -19.17
N CYS A 96 -9.03 7.81 -18.86
CA CYS A 96 -10.08 6.83 -19.13
C CYS A 96 -10.24 6.86 -20.66
N SER A 97 -9.50 6.02 -21.36
CA SER A 97 -9.85 5.71 -22.73
C SER A 97 -10.99 4.71 -22.64
N GLU A 98 -12.22 5.16 -22.90
CA GLU A 98 -13.20 4.27 -23.52
C GLU A 98 -12.50 3.62 -24.72
N ARG A 99 -12.23 2.32 -24.63
CA ARG A 99 -12.14 1.49 -25.83
C ARG A 99 -13.49 0.79 -25.93
N ARG A 100 -14.17 1.13 -27.03
CA ARG A 100 -15.34 0.49 -27.64
C ARG A 100 -15.50 -0.98 -27.28
#